data_AF-A0A137Q7Q5-F1
#
_entry.id   AF-A0A137Q7Q5-F1
#
_cell.length_a   1.000
_cell.length_b   1.000
_cell.length_c   1.000
_cell.angle_alpha   90.00
_cell.angle_beta   90.00
_cell.angle_gamma   90.00
#
_symmetry.space_group_name_H-M   'P 1'
#
loop_
_entity.id
_entity.type
_entity.pdbx_description
1 polymer ?
#
loop_
_entity_poly.entity_id
_entity_poly.type
_entity_poly.pdbx_seq_one_letter_code
_entity_poly.pdbx_strand_id
1 'polypeptide(L)'
;MMKNPVACHSIRSKSVPFSLQATFGTGAIFLDDIKYTPCLDSNQLEPISLDSYILMSGTVTIFYGAVVTPVCPRTWKALPRCLIVVGRYGNINFMREHVEDHKLDEVLREHGYADHYVKRLQDGEFIIPGFVDTHTHAPQYPNLGKGGQYTLLQWLENVIFPKEAEFANTKFAKEVYHEVVRRSLAFGVR
;
A
#
# COMPACT_ATOMS: atom_id res chain seq x y z
N MET A 1 19.46 -46.11 -26.19
CA MET A 1 20.36 -45.38 -27.12
C MET A 1 19.96 -43.91 -27.08
N MET A 2 20.91 -43.06 -26.70
CA MET A 2 20.79 -41.60 -26.62
C MET A 2 20.53 -40.96 -27.99
N LYS A 3 19.82 -39.82 -28.01
CA LYS A 3 20.23 -38.55 -28.65
C LYS A 3 19.22 -37.43 -28.31
N ASN A 4 19.70 -36.44 -27.54
CA ASN A 4 19.25 -35.05 -27.44
C ASN A 4 20.02 -34.21 -28.52
N PRO A 5 19.87 -32.87 -28.74
CA PRO A 5 19.00 -31.82 -28.14
C PRO A 5 18.46 -30.75 -29.17
N VAL A 6 18.10 -29.54 -28.67
CA VAL A 6 17.87 -28.18 -29.28
C VAL A 6 16.49 -27.92 -29.95
N ALA A 7 15.79 -26.78 -29.83
CA ALA A 7 16.09 -25.43 -29.32
C ALA A 7 14.81 -24.66 -28.88
N CYS A 8 15.02 -23.68 -27.99
CA CYS A 8 14.10 -22.63 -27.51
C CYS A 8 13.91 -21.52 -28.56
N HIS A 9 12.72 -20.89 -28.66
CA HIS A 9 12.40 -19.48 -29.05
C HIS A 9 10.88 -19.29 -28.74
N SER A 10 10.44 -18.54 -27.72
CA SER A 10 10.34 -17.07 -27.58
C SER A 10 8.94 -16.50 -27.97
N ILE A 11 8.41 -15.63 -27.09
CA ILE A 11 7.37 -14.58 -27.30
C ILE A 11 5.88 -14.98 -27.16
N ARG A 12 5.28 -14.71 -25.98
CA ARG A 12 4.37 -13.56 -25.69
C ARG A 12 3.66 -13.80 -24.35
N SER A 13 4.09 -13.10 -23.31
CA SER A 13 3.26 -12.89 -22.12
C SER A 13 2.06 -12.03 -22.53
N LYS A 14 0.86 -12.59 -22.40
CA LYS A 14 -0.36 -11.79 -22.39
C LYS A 14 -0.40 -11.10 -21.04
N SER A 15 -0.12 -9.80 -21.03
CA SER A 15 -0.40 -8.91 -19.91
C SER A 15 -1.88 -9.02 -19.56
N VAL A 16 -2.18 -9.59 -18.39
CA VAL A 16 -3.50 -9.53 -17.79
C VAL A 16 -3.65 -8.10 -17.23
N PRO A 17 -4.70 -7.34 -17.61
CA PRO A 17 -4.92 -6.03 -17.02
C PRO A 17 -5.29 -6.24 -15.54
N PHE A 18 -4.47 -5.67 -14.65
CA PHE A 18 -4.71 -5.66 -13.22
C PHE A 18 -5.92 -4.75 -12.97
N SER A 19 -7.09 -5.34 -12.77
CA SER A 19 -8.25 -4.63 -12.28
C SER A 19 -7.95 -4.15 -10.86
N LEU A 20 -8.27 -2.88 -10.58
CA LEU A 20 -8.43 -2.41 -9.20
C LEU A 20 -9.57 -3.24 -8.59
N GLN A 21 -9.24 -4.36 -7.94
CA GLN A 21 -10.16 -4.98 -7.00
C GLN A 21 -10.11 -4.13 -5.74
N ALA A 22 -11.11 -3.27 -5.60
CA ALA A 22 -11.50 -2.65 -4.35
C ALA A 22 -11.49 -3.71 -3.23
N THR A 23 -10.52 -3.63 -2.34
CA THR A 23 -10.45 -4.46 -1.14
C THR A 23 -11.58 -4.05 -0.21
N PHE A 24 -12.57 -4.93 -0.09
CA PHE A 24 -13.61 -4.98 0.95
C PHE A 24 -14.38 -3.67 1.25
N GLY A 25 -15.50 -3.46 0.55
CA GLY A 25 -16.79 -3.00 1.11
C GLY A 25 -16.89 -1.66 1.85
N THR A 26 -15.80 -0.92 1.99
CA THR A 26 -15.76 0.41 2.60
C THR A 26 -15.12 1.31 1.57
N GLY A 27 -15.79 2.38 1.13
CA GLY A 27 -15.26 3.27 0.08
C GLY A 27 -14.02 4.09 0.51
N ALA A 28 -13.23 3.61 1.47
CA ALA A 28 -12.03 4.26 1.94
C ALA A 28 -10.88 4.10 0.92
N ILE A 29 -10.33 5.21 0.43
CA ILE A 29 -9.12 5.28 -0.38
C ILE A 29 -7.97 5.78 0.50
N PHE A 30 -6.83 5.07 0.48
CA PHE A 30 -5.63 5.47 1.22
C PHE A 30 -4.68 6.25 0.29
N LEU A 31 -4.14 7.38 0.77
CA LEU A 31 -3.36 8.33 -0.05
C LEU A 31 -2.03 7.77 -0.60
N ASP A 32 -1.57 6.63 -0.10
CA ASP A 32 -0.27 6.04 -0.47
C ASP A 32 -0.38 4.93 -1.54
N ASP A 33 -1.48 4.83 -2.29
CA ASP A 33 -1.66 3.84 -3.38
C ASP A 33 -0.69 4.04 -4.59
N ILE A 34 0.31 4.91 -4.47
CA ILE A 34 1.34 5.16 -5.48
C ILE A 34 2.56 4.28 -5.20
N LYS A 35 2.55 3.11 -5.86
CA LYS A 35 3.70 2.23 -6.16
C LYS A 35 4.42 1.60 -4.95
N TYR A 36 3.95 0.41 -4.56
CA TYR A 36 4.79 -0.56 -3.87
C TYR A 36 5.78 -1.19 -4.87
N THR A 37 7.08 -1.01 -4.64
CA THR A 37 8.12 -1.78 -5.35
C THR A 37 8.48 -2.97 -4.46
N PRO A 38 8.38 -4.23 -4.91
CA PRO A 38 8.71 -5.38 -4.08
C PRO A 38 10.19 -5.36 -3.68
N CYS A 39 10.49 -5.76 -2.43
CA CYS A 39 11.87 -5.98 -1.97
C CYS A 39 12.62 -6.89 -2.94
N LEU A 40 13.68 -6.35 -3.55
CA LEU A 40 14.62 -7.12 -4.36
C LEU A 40 15.40 -8.10 -3.47
N ASP A 41 15.70 -9.26 -4.04
CA ASP A 41 16.45 -10.33 -3.38
C ASP A 41 17.85 -9.83 -2.99
N SER A 42 18.29 -10.07 -1.75
CA SER A 42 19.56 -9.58 -1.20
C SER A 42 20.80 -10.10 -1.95
N ASN A 43 20.62 -11.07 -2.83
CA ASN A 43 21.68 -11.65 -3.66
C ASN A 43 21.79 -11.00 -5.06
N GLN A 44 21.07 -9.91 -5.33
CA GLN A 44 21.15 -9.13 -6.57
C GLN A 44 21.42 -7.63 -6.32
N LEU A 45 22.32 -7.31 -5.40
CA LEU A 45 22.78 -5.92 -5.18
C LEU A 45 23.87 -5.56 -6.21
N GLU A 46 23.46 -5.31 -7.45
CA GLU A 46 24.25 -4.48 -8.37
C GLU A 46 24.21 -3.02 -7.87
N PRO A 47 25.27 -2.22 -8.04
CA PRO A 47 25.26 -0.81 -7.64
C PRO A 47 24.10 -0.10 -8.33
N ILE A 48 23.18 0.42 -7.53
CA ILE A 48 22.01 1.19 -7.97
C ILE A 48 22.53 2.32 -8.87
N SER A 49 22.32 2.20 -10.19
CA SER A 49 22.79 3.22 -11.13
C SER A 49 22.06 4.54 -10.87
N LEU A 50 22.65 5.66 -11.28
CA LEU A 50 22.01 6.98 -11.19
C LEU A 50 20.64 6.99 -11.91
N ASP A 51 20.43 6.10 -12.89
CA ASP A 51 19.16 5.94 -13.60
C ASP A 51 18.05 5.34 -12.73
N SER A 52 18.39 4.52 -11.72
CA SER A 52 17.41 4.04 -10.72
C SER A 52 16.92 5.15 -9.78
N TYR A 53 17.72 6.20 -9.56
CA TYR A 53 17.27 7.41 -8.86
C TYR A 53 16.31 8.24 -9.74
N ILE A 54 16.52 8.23 -11.06
CA ILE A 54 15.66 8.87 -12.06
C ILE A 54 14.32 8.10 -12.22
N LEU A 55 14.27 6.81 -11.89
CA LEU A 55 13.05 5.99 -11.91
C LEU A 55 12.07 6.27 -10.75
N MET A 56 12.41 7.15 -9.79
CA MET A 56 11.41 7.81 -8.93
C MET A 56 10.63 8.90 -9.69
N SER A 57 10.26 8.62 -10.95
CA SER A 57 9.33 9.44 -11.74
C SER A 57 7.90 9.22 -11.22
N GLY A 58 7.62 9.75 -10.04
CA GLY A 58 6.23 9.93 -9.63
C GLY A 58 5.56 11.00 -10.49
N THR A 59 4.26 10.85 -10.67
CA THR A 59 3.41 11.88 -11.26
C THR A 59 2.74 12.64 -10.13
N VAL A 60 2.41 13.91 -10.37
CA VAL A 60 1.49 14.61 -9.48
C VAL A 60 0.13 13.91 -9.58
N THR A 61 -0.47 13.60 -8.44
CA THR A 61 -1.79 12.97 -8.36
C THR A 61 -2.72 13.89 -7.60
N ILE A 62 -3.90 14.16 -8.16
CA ILE A 62 -4.87 15.07 -7.58
C ILE A 62 -6.13 14.31 -7.25
N PHE A 63 -6.59 14.42 -6.01
CA PHE A 63 -7.85 13.85 -5.53
C PHE A 63 -8.83 14.96 -5.21
N TYR A 64 -10.09 14.76 -5.56
CA TYR A 64 -11.17 15.66 -5.20
C TYR A 64 -12.39 14.88 -4.70
N GLY A 65 -12.84 15.17 -3.49
CA GLY A 65 -14.04 14.57 -2.90
C GLY A 65 -13.98 14.47 -1.38
N ALA A 66 -14.65 13.48 -0.81
CA ALA A 66 -14.79 13.35 0.64
C ALA A 66 -13.47 12.93 1.31
N VAL A 67 -13.10 13.63 2.39
CA VAL A 67 -11.93 13.33 3.24
C VAL A 67 -12.36 13.32 4.70
N VAL A 68 -11.96 12.32 5.45
CA VAL A 68 -12.12 12.24 6.90
C VAL A 68 -10.74 12.18 7.54
N THR A 69 -10.43 13.14 8.41
CA THR A 69 -9.09 13.23 9.03
C THR A 69 -9.19 13.58 10.52
N PRO A 70 -8.38 12.95 11.39
CA PRO A 70 -8.25 13.39 12.77
C PRO A 70 -7.61 14.78 12.84
N VAL A 71 -8.00 15.55 13.84
CA VAL A 71 -7.37 16.84 14.21
C VAL A 71 -6.59 16.70 15.49
N CYS A 72 -7.14 15.93 16.43
CA CYS A 72 -6.47 15.54 17.67
C CYS A 72 -7.04 14.19 18.16
N PRO A 73 -6.54 13.60 19.25
CA PRO A 73 -7.02 12.29 19.73
C PRO A 73 -8.52 12.21 20.06
N ARG A 74 -9.22 13.35 20.13
CA ARG A 74 -10.65 13.42 20.48
C ARG A 74 -11.54 13.99 19.39
N THR A 75 -10.97 14.55 18.32
CA THR A 75 -11.75 15.27 17.30
C THR A 75 -11.24 14.98 15.89
N TRP A 76 -12.16 15.06 14.95
CA TRP A 76 -11.93 14.78 13.54
C TRP A 76 -12.75 15.75 12.68
N LYS A 77 -12.40 15.85 11.40
CA LYS A 77 -13.13 16.61 10.39
C LYS A 77 -13.69 15.66 9.32
N ALA A 78 -14.93 15.87 8.91
CA ALA A 78 -15.47 15.37 7.64
C ALA A 78 -15.50 16.54 6.65
N LEU A 79 -14.85 16.34 5.51
CA LEU A 79 -14.71 17.33 4.45
C LEU A 79 -15.29 16.74 3.17
N PRO A 80 -16.60 16.92 2.87
CA PRO A 80 -17.24 16.31 1.71
C PRO A 80 -16.63 16.74 0.37
N ARG A 81 -16.03 17.93 0.33
CA ARG A 81 -15.39 18.52 -0.85
C ARG A 81 -14.01 19.04 -0.48
N CYS A 82 -13.02 18.17 -0.59
CA CYS A 82 -11.63 18.48 -0.31
C CYS A 82 -10.80 18.21 -1.57
N LEU A 83 -9.91 19.14 -1.88
CA LEU A 83 -8.90 18.99 -2.92
C LEU A 83 -7.56 18.63 -2.25
N ILE A 84 -6.96 17.51 -2.66
CA ILE A 84 -5.63 17.08 -2.21
C ILE A 84 -4.73 16.95 -3.44
N VAL A 85 -3.57 17.59 -3.40
CA VAL A 85 -2.53 17.45 -4.42
C VAL A 85 -1.33 16.72 -3.80
N VAL A 86 -1.06 15.53 -4.32
CA VAL A 86 0.09 14.70 -3.95
C VAL A 86 1.19 14.92 -4.98
N GLY A 87 2.36 15.33 -4.50
CA GLY A 87 3.54 15.57 -5.31
C GLY A 87 4.15 14.28 -5.86
N ARG A 88 5.10 14.42 -6.79
CA ARG A 88 5.80 13.28 -7.42
C ARG A 88 6.57 12.40 -6.42
N TYR A 89 6.85 12.88 -5.23
CA TYR A 89 7.57 12.14 -4.19
C TYR A 89 6.63 11.56 -3.12
N GLY A 90 5.31 11.62 -3.33
CA GLY A 90 4.31 11.13 -2.37
C GLY A 90 3.97 12.12 -1.25
N ASN A 91 4.61 13.28 -1.19
CA ASN A 91 4.29 14.31 -0.21
C ASN A 91 2.99 15.05 -0.58
N ILE A 92 2.17 15.41 0.42
CA ILE A 92 1.02 16.30 0.20
C ILE A 92 1.58 17.70 -0.04
N ASN A 93 1.60 18.13 -1.31
CA ASN A 93 2.01 19.48 -1.69
C ASN A 93 1.02 20.52 -1.18
N PHE A 94 -0.26 20.16 -1.21
CA PHE A 94 -1.35 21.10 -0.99
C PHE A 94 -2.67 20.40 -0.66
N MET A 95 -3.43 21.00 0.26
CA MET A 95 -4.80 20.60 0.57
C MET A 95 -5.68 21.85 0.73
N ARG A 96 -6.90 21.79 0.19
CA ARG A 96 -7.95 22.80 0.39
C ARG A 96 -9.26 22.15 0.79
N GLU A 97 -9.75 22.59 1.95
CA GLU A 97 -11.05 22.21 2.49
C GLU A 97 -12.15 23.05 1.82
N HIS A 98 -13.36 22.48 1.66
CA HIS A 98 -14.57 23.18 1.22
C HIS A 98 -14.47 23.86 -0.17
N VAL A 99 -13.84 23.20 -1.14
CA VAL A 99 -13.79 23.69 -2.53
C VAL A 99 -15.12 23.37 -3.21
N GLU A 100 -15.86 24.36 -3.67
CA GLU A 100 -17.07 24.14 -4.46
C GLU A 100 -16.71 23.64 -5.87
N ASP A 101 -17.56 22.79 -6.47
CA ASP A 101 -17.28 22.17 -7.78
C ASP A 101 -16.96 23.18 -8.88
N HIS A 102 -17.68 24.31 -8.91
CA HIS A 102 -17.49 25.37 -9.90
C HIS A 102 -16.19 26.19 -9.70
N LYS A 103 -15.54 26.06 -8.53
CA LYS A 103 -14.28 26.74 -8.20
C LYS A 103 -13.06 25.84 -8.38
N LEU A 104 -13.25 24.56 -8.67
CA LEU A 104 -12.15 23.59 -8.70
C LEU A 104 -11.07 23.99 -9.71
N ASP A 105 -11.47 24.32 -10.95
CA ASP A 105 -10.54 24.67 -12.03
C ASP A 105 -9.80 25.99 -11.74
N GLU A 106 -10.46 26.93 -11.06
CA GLU A 106 -9.85 28.16 -10.58
C GLU A 106 -8.74 27.86 -9.57
N VAL A 107 -9.05 27.08 -8.52
CA VAL A 107 -8.08 26.71 -7.47
C VAL A 107 -6.90 25.93 -8.05
N LEU A 108 -7.14 25.02 -8.99
CA LEU A 108 -6.08 24.26 -9.65
C LEU A 108 -5.16 25.18 -10.46
N ARG A 109 -5.72 26.11 -11.22
CA ARG A 109 -4.95 27.07 -12.02
C ARG A 109 -4.13 28.02 -11.17
N GLU A 110 -4.68 28.53 -10.07
CA GLU A 110 -3.96 29.37 -9.10
C GLU A 110 -2.70 28.70 -8.55
N HIS A 111 -2.73 27.37 -8.41
CA HIS A 111 -1.63 26.59 -7.82
C HIS A 111 -0.76 25.88 -8.87
N GLY A 112 -0.96 26.16 -10.16
CA GLY A 112 -0.14 25.60 -11.25
C GLY A 112 -0.49 24.16 -11.66
N TYR A 113 -1.71 23.71 -11.38
CA TYR A 113 -2.18 22.35 -11.64
C TYR A 113 -3.33 22.26 -12.66
N ALA A 114 -3.58 23.31 -13.45
CA ALA A 114 -4.72 23.39 -14.39
C ALA A 114 -4.81 22.19 -15.36
N ASP A 115 -3.67 21.72 -15.87
CA ASP A 115 -3.63 20.66 -16.90
C ASP A 115 -3.51 19.24 -16.32
N HIS A 116 -3.63 19.09 -15.00
CA HIS A 116 -3.49 17.78 -14.35
C HIS A 116 -4.81 17.04 -14.26
N TYR A 117 -4.77 15.72 -14.45
CA TYR A 117 -5.94 14.87 -14.25
C TYR A 117 -6.36 14.85 -12.78
N VAL A 118 -7.64 15.10 -12.53
CA VAL A 118 -8.25 15.07 -11.21
C VAL A 118 -9.03 13.78 -11.02
N LYS A 119 -8.61 12.97 -10.06
CA LYS A 119 -9.37 11.79 -9.62
C LYS A 119 -10.49 12.24 -8.67
N ARG A 120 -11.70 12.32 -9.19
CA ARG A 120 -12.91 12.60 -8.40
C ARG A 120 -13.39 11.33 -7.71
N LEU A 121 -13.66 11.43 -6.42
CA LEU A 121 -14.26 10.34 -5.64
C LEU A 121 -15.74 10.23 -5.97
N GLN A 122 -16.25 9.01 -6.01
CA GLN A 122 -17.66 8.72 -6.23
C GLN A 122 -18.45 8.79 -4.91
N ASP A 123 -19.78 8.83 -5.00
CA ASP A 123 -20.64 8.75 -3.84
C ASP A 123 -20.38 7.44 -3.07
N GLY A 124 -20.16 7.57 -1.75
CA GLY A 124 -19.78 6.46 -0.89
C GLY A 124 -18.27 6.24 -0.78
N GLU A 125 -17.45 6.90 -1.61
CA GLU A 125 -15.99 6.91 -1.48
C GLU A 125 -15.52 8.09 -0.61
N PHE A 126 -14.49 7.87 0.20
CA PHE A 126 -13.83 8.89 1.01
C PHE A 126 -12.37 8.54 1.25
N ILE A 127 -11.54 9.53 1.55
CA ILE A 127 -10.13 9.33 1.91
C ILE A 127 -9.94 9.43 3.42
N ILE A 128 -9.11 8.56 3.99
CA ILE A 128 -8.60 8.65 5.36
C ILE A 128 -7.07 8.46 5.38
N PRO A 129 -6.36 8.95 6.42
CA PRO A 129 -4.98 8.56 6.64
C PRO A 129 -4.84 7.03 6.78
N GLY A 130 -3.70 6.49 6.35
CA GLY A 130 -3.34 5.10 6.64
C GLY A 130 -3.29 4.84 8.15
N PHE A 131 -3.62 3.62 8.54
CA PHE A 131 -3.50 3.20 9.94
C PHE A 131 -2.04 2.96 10.31
N VAL A 132 -1.69 3.33 11.54
CA VAL A 132 -0.38 3.06 12.12
C VAL A 132 -0.53 1.92 13.11
N ASP A 133 0.01 0.75 12.75
CA ASP A 133 0.14 -0.37 13.69
C ASP A 133 1.44 -0.20 14.48
N THR A 134 1.29 0.15 15.76
CA THR A 134 2.45 0.43 16.63
C THR A 134 3.16 -0.84 17.11
N HIS A 135 2.55 -2.01 16.97
CA HIS A 135 3.11 -3.25 17.51
C HIS A 135 2.50 -4.50 16.87
N THR A 136 3.28 -5.18 16.04
CA THR A 136 2.92 -6.48 15.46
C THR A 136 4.11 -7.44 15.49
N HIS A 137 3.85 -8.68 15.89
CA HIS A 137 4.79 -9.80 15.79
C HIS A 137 4.55 -10.57 14.49
N ALA A 138 5.21 -10.14 13.40
CA ALA A 138 5.08 -10.79 12.09
C ALA A 138 5.38 -12.33 12.11
N PRO A 139 6.36 -12.84 12.87
CA PRO A 139 6.58 -14.29 12.99
C PRO A 139 5.41 -15.09 13.58
N GLN A 140 4.53 -14.43 14.33
CA GLN A 140 3.39 -15.06 14.99
C GLN A 140 2.13 -15.07 14.10
N TYR A 141 2.18 -14.45 12.92
CA TYR A 141 1.07 -14.39 11.98
C TYR A 141 0.43 -15.76 11.64
N PRO A 142 1.19 -16.86 11.45
CA PRO A 142 0.61 -18.18 11.20
C PRO A 142 -0.23 -18.74 12.37
N ASN A 143 -0.14 -18.12 13.55
CA ASN A 143 -0.83 -18.51 14.77
C ASN A 143 -1.99 -17.58 15.15
N LEU A 144 -2.37 -16.63 14.29
CA LEU A 144 -3.58 -15.82 14.53
C LEU A 144 -4.79 -16.72 14.82
N GLY A 145 -5.43 -16.48 15.96
CA GLY A 145 -6.60 -17.23 16.42
C GLY A 145 -6.32 -18.62 17.03
N LYS A 146 -5.07 -19.00 17.28
CA LYS A 146 -4.72 -20.31 17.89
C LYS A 146 -4.39 -20.21 19.38
N GLY A 147 -4.72 -21.27 20.13
CA GLY A 147 -4.27 -21.46 21.50
C GLY A 147 -5.15 -20.85 22.59
N GLY A 148 -6.45 -20.64 22.31
CA GLY A 148 -7.40 -20.06 23.27
C GLY A 148 -7.63 -20.90 24.54
N GLN A 149 -7.14 -22.13 24.60
CA GLN A 149 -7.17 -22.99 25.78
C GLN A 149 -6.02 -22.74 26.77
N TYR A 150 -4.99 -21.97 26.39
CA TYR A 150 -3.79 -21.77 27.19
C TYR A 150 -3.80 -20.41 27.91
N THR A 151 -3.14 -20.35 29.07
CA THR A 151 -2.71 -19.06 29.66
C THR A 151 -1.56 -18.46 28.84
N LEU A 152 -1.20 -17.19 29.07
CA LEU A 152 -0.17 -16.50 28.28
C LEU A 152 1.17 -17.26 28.23
N LEU A 153 1.72 -17.66 29.38
CA LEU A 153 3.02 -18.36 29.42
C LEU A 153 2.94 -19.73 28.73
N GLN A 154 1.85 -20.47 28.95
CA GLN A 154 1.63 -21.74 28.27
C GLN A 154 1.46 -21.54 26.76
N TRP A 155 0.78 -20.49 26.33
CA TRP A 155 0.62 -20.16 24.92
C TRP A 155 1.97 -19.83 24.28
N LEU A 156 2.83 -19.08 24.97
CA LEU A 156 4.18 -18.81 24.50
C LEU A 156 4.97 -20.10 24.27
N GLU A 157 5.00 -20.98 25.28
CA GLU A 157 5.74 -22.24 25.24
C GLU A 157 5.18 -23.24 24.21
N ASN A 158 3.86 -23.39 24.14
CA ASN A 158 3.21 -24.44 23.37
C ASN A 158 2.85 -24.03 21.94
N VAL A 159 2.77 -22.72 21.65
CA VAL A 159 2.28 -22.20 20.36
C VAL A 159 3.28 -21.27 19.70
N ILE A 160 3.82 -20.29 20.44
CA ILE A 160 4.64 -19.22 19.84
C ILE A 160 6.08 -19.64 19.60
N PHE A 161 6.82 -20.05 20.64
CA PHE A 161 8.24 -20.38 20.48
C PHE A 161 8.49 -21.50 19.46
N PRO A 162 7.68 -22.57 19.40
CA PRO A 162 7.84 -23.58 18.34
C PRO A 162 7.65 -22.99 16.94
N LYS A 163 6.70 -22.06 16.77
CA LYS A 163 6.46 -21.42 15.48
C LYS A 163 7.57 -20.45 15.08
N GLU A 164 8.05 -19.64 16.01
CA GLU A 164 9.15 -18.71 15.74
C GLU A 164 10.44 -19.47 15.36
N ALA A 165 10.69 -20.64 15.94
CA ALA A 165 11.83 -21.49 15.56
C ALA A 165 11.81 -21.92 14.08
N GLU A 166 10.64 -22.06 13.45
CA GLU A 166 10.52 -22.40 12.03
C GLU A 166 11.07 -21.29 11.11
N PHE A 167 11.17 -20.04 11.59
CA PHE A 167 11.72 -18.92 10.82
C PHE A 167 13.24 -19.01 10.61
N ALA A 168 13.92 -19.98 11.22
CA ALA A 168 15.28 -20.35 10.82
C ALA A 168 15.35 -20.77 9.34
N ASN A 169 14.24 -21.23 8.76
CA ASN A 169 14.10 -21.45 7.32
C ASN A 169 13.75 -20.13 6.59
N THR A 170 14.71 -19.58 5.86
CA THR A 170 14.57 -18.30 5.14
C THR A 170 13.49 -18.32 4.05
N LYS A 171 13.23 -19.47 3.42
CA LYS A 171 12.14 -19.61 2.44
C LYS A 171 10.79 -19.44 3.12
N PHE A 172 10.59 -20.14 4.24
CA PHE A 172 9.37 -20.02 5.05
C PHE A 172 9.20 -18.58 5.56
N ALA A 173 10.26 -17.97 6.09
CA ALA A 173 10.24 -16.59 6.56
C ALA A 173 9.82 -15.61 5.45
N LYS A 174 10.39 -15.74 4.24
CA LYS A 174 10.06 -14.89 3.09
C LYS A 174 8.59 -14.99 2.70
N GLU A 175 8.04 -16.21 2.66
CA GLU A 175 6.63 -16.46 2.35
C GLU A 175 5.70 -15.82 3.40
N VAL A 176 5.99 -16.02 4.69
CA VAL A 176 5.14 -15.47 5.75
C VAL A 176 5.23 -13.95 5.81
N TYR A 177 6.43 -13.35 5.75
CA TYR A 177 6.57 -11.90 5.77
C TYR A 177 5.90 -11.22 4.58
N HIS A 178 5.97 -11.83 3.39
CA HIS A 178 5.23 -11.33 2.23
C HIS A 178 3.72 -11.29 2.50
N GLU A 179 3.16 -12.35 3.09
CA GLU A 179 1.73 -12.39 3.42
C GLU A 179 1.34 -11.39 4.51
N VAL A 180 2.18 -11.19 5.54
CA VAL A 180 1.97 -10.19 6.59
C VAL A 180 1.87 -8.80 5.97
N VAL A 181 2.87 -8.39 5.19
CA VAL A 181 2.88 -7.06 4.54
C VAL A 181 1.66 -6.90 3.63
N ARG A 182 1.38 -7.91 2.79
CA ARG A 182 0.23 -7.88 1.87
C ARG A 182 -1.09 -7.71 2.62
N ARG A 183 -1.27 -8.40 3.75
CA ARG A 183 -2.48 -8.32 4.59
C ARG A 183 -2.57 -6.99 5.32
N SER A 184 -1.49 -6.52 5.92
CA SER A 184 -1.43 -5.21 6.58
C SER A 184 -1.85 -4.09 5.63
N LEU A 185 -1.31 -4.09 4.41
CA LEU A 185 -1.68 -3.13 3.36
C LEU A 185 -3.17 -3.24 2.98
N ALA A 186 -3.70 -4.46 2.85
CA ALA A 186 -5.11 -4.69 2.52
C ALA A 186 -6.08 -4.23 3.62
N PHE A 187 -5.62 -4.16 4.87
CA PHE A 187 -6.37 -3.61 6.00
C PHE A 187 -6.09 -2.11 6.26
N GLY A 188 -5.30 -1.47 5.39
CA GLY A 188 -5.06 -0.03 5.47
C GLY A 188 -3.89 0.39 6.36
N VAL A 189 -3.08 -0.55 6.86
CA VAL A 189 -1.83 -0.21 7.56
C VAL A 189 -0.79 0.25 6.54
N ARG A 190 -0.19 1.43 6.76
CA ARG A 190 0.75 2.08 5.84
C ARG A 190 2.01 2.55 6.54
#